data_AF-A0A368FJJ0-F1
#
_entry.id   AF-A0A368FJJ0-F1
#
_cell.length_a   1.000
_cell.length_b   1.000
_cell.length_c   1.000
_cell.angle_alpha   90.00
_cell.angle_beta   90.00
_cell.angle_gamma   90.00
#
_symmetry.space_group_name_H-M   'P 1'
#
loop_
_entity.id
_entity.type
_entity.pdbx_description
1 polymer ?
#
loop_
_entity_poly.entity_id
_entity_poly.type
_entity_poly.pdbx_seq_one_letter_code
_entity_poly.pdbx_strand_id
1 'polypeptide(L)'
;MTSQYNFKRITVVPTASIDIVRRGDLPPQKAAQLEKIEKEGIPVVEMSTITQEGVISLRDKACDELLAQRVEAKLQSKVASVEDTVLSRVSVAFPTPRDDKVRAPFIPPAVQLRKQRMQTDENKLERDENTRRLEREIELELEDDYILDLKKHYLLKNPEEKYDVVPEIWEGHNLADFVDPEIQKVGLQSVHGFECI
;
A
#
# COMPACT_ATOMS: atom_id res chain seq x y z
N MET A 1 -42.48 26.67 9.16
CA MET A 1 -41.13 26.95 9.68
C MET A 1 -40.12 26.51 8.64
N THR A 2 -39.85 27.40 7.69
CA THR A 2 -38.99 27.14 6.53
C THR A 2 -37.54 27.30 6.93
N SER A 3 -36.80 26.19 7.00
CA SER A 3 -35.34 26.19 7.14
C SER A 3 -34.74 26.93 5.94
N GLN A 4 -34.34 28.18 6.15
CA GLN A 4 -33.55 28.93 5.19
C GLN A 4 -32.14 28.30 5.18
N TYR A 5 -31.93 27.35 4.28
CA TYR A 5 -30.59 26.87 3.96
C TYR A 5 -29.84 28.03 3.31
N ASN A 6 -29.09 28.78 4.12
CA ASN A 6 -28.10 29.73 3.63
C ASN A 6 -27.02 28.92 2.91
N PHE A 7 -27.15 28.77 1.60
CA PHE A 7 -26.05 28.39 0.71
C PHE A 7 -25.04 29.56 0.66
N LYS A 8 -24.42 29.89 1.80
CA LYS A 8 -23.24 30.75 1.81
C LYS A 8 -22.12 29.97 1.14
N ARG A 9 -21.63 30.50 0.02
CA ARG A 9 -20.42 30.01 -0.62
C ARG A 9 -19.28 30.04 0.41
N ILE A 10 -18.54 28.96 0.52
CA ILE A 10 -17.36 28.91 1.39
C ILE A 10 -16.42 30.01 0.94
N THR A 11 -16.08 30.85 1.90
CA THR A 11 -15.17 31.96 1.69
C THR A 11 -14.06 31.76 2.68
N VAL A 12 -12.87 31.45 2.18
CA VAL A 12 -11.64 31.51 2.96
C VAL A 12 -10.95 32.80 2.56
N VAL A 13 -10.55 33.61 3.52
CA VAL A 13 -9.87 34.89 3.24
C VAL A 13 -8.37 34.69 3.42
N PRO A 14 -7.58 34.67 2.34
CA PRO A 14 -6.13 34.66 2.43
C PRO A 14 -5.62 36.08 2.76
N THR A 15 -4.77 36.19 3.78
CA THR A 15 -3.92 37.38 3.96
C THR A 15 -2.57 37.08 3.31
N ALA A 16 -2.39 37.59 2.09
CA ALA A 16 -1.17 37.43 1.31
C ALA A 16 -0.06 38.38 1.77
N SER A 17 1.19 37.99 1.50
CA SER A 17 2.41 38.80 1.73
C SER A 17 2.75 39.05 3.21
N ILE A 18 2.64 38.00 4.04
CA ILE A 18 3.08 38.04 5.45
C ILE A 18 4.58 38.34 5.64
N ASP A 19 5.39 38.21 4.59
CA ASP A 19 6.82 38.52 4.63
C ASP A 19 7.09 40.01 4.83
N ILE A 20 6.13 40.87 4.46
CA ILE A 20 6.27 42.33 4.56
C ILE A 20 5.68 42.81 5.90
N VAL A 21 4.47 42.36 6.23
CA VAL A 21 3.79 42.72 7.48
C VAL A 21 3.07 41.48 8.02
N ARG A 22 3.46 41.05 9.21
CA ARG A 22 2.79 39.96 9.92
C ARG A 22 1.56 40.48 10.65
N ARG A 23 0.62 39.58 10.96
CA ARG A 23 -0.66 39.93 11.59
C ARG A 23 -0.53 40.67 12.92
N GLY A 24 0.54 40.42 13.68
CA GLY A 24 0.85 41.13 14.92
C GLY A 24 1.24 42.60 14.73
N ASP A 25 1.75 42.98 13.56
CA ASP A 25 2.28 44.31 13.27
C ASP A 25 1.27 45.18 12.49
N LEU A 26 0.02 44.72 12.33
CA LEU A 26 -1.02 45.51 11.66
C LEU A 26 -1.52 46.67 12.55
N PRO A 27 -1.87 47.82 11.94
CA PRO A 27 -2.49 48.92 12.67
C PRO A 27 -3.85 48.48 13.26
N PRO A 28 -4.21 48.99 14.46
CA PRO A 28 -5.34 48.49 15.25
C PRO A 28 -6.68 48.61 14.53
N GLN A 29 -6.83 49.59 13.63
CA GLN A 29 -8.04 49.74 12.81
C GLN A 29 -8.24 48.57 11.83
N LYS A 30 -7.17 48.05 11.22
CA LYS A 30 -7.24 46.92 10.28
C LYS A 30 -7.37 45.58 11.02
N ALA A 31 -6.69 45.43 12.15
CA ALA A 31 -6.85 44.26 13.02
C ALA A 31 -8.32 44.11 13.46
N ALA A 32 -8.97 45.21 13.87
CA ALA A 32 -10.39 45.20 14.24
C ALA A 32 -11.34 44.84 13.06
N GLN A 33 -10.94 45.08 11.81
CA GLN A 33 -11.71 44.65 10.63
C GLN A 33 -11.56 43.14 10.40
N LEU A 34 -10.36 42.58 10.58
CA LEU A 34 -10.12 41.14 10.48
C LEU A 34 -10.89 40.38 11.57
N GLU A 35 -10.91 40.89 12.80
CA GLU A 35 -11.69 40.28 13.88
C GLU A 35 -13.20 40.27 13.61
N LYS A 36 -13.74 41.27 12.89
CA LYS A 36 -15.15 41.26 12.47
C LYS A 36 -15.43 40.12 11.49
N ILE A 37 -14.52 39.89 10.54
CA ILE A 37 -14.62 38.81 9.55
C ILE A 37 -14.53 37.44 10.24
N GLU A 38 -13.65 37.30 11.22
CA GLU A 38 -13.55 36.05 12.00
C GLU A 38 -14.80 35.80 12.86
N LYS A 39 -15.40 36.85 13.42
CA LYS A 39 -16.69 36.75 14.15
C LYS A 39 -17.86 36.34 13.25
N GLU A 40 -17.78 36.60 11.94
CA GLU A 40 -18.75 36.13 10.95
C GLU A 40 -18.58 34.63 10.59
N GLY A 41 -17.56 33.97 11.16
CA GLY A 41 -17.29 32.54 10.97
C GLY A 41 -16.46 32.23 9.73
N ILE A 42 -15.76 33.21 9.16
CA ILE A 42 -14.89 33.04 7.99
C ILE A 42 -13.44 32.87 8.46
N PRO A 43 -12.76 31.75 8.13
CA PRO A 43 -11.36 31.58 8.52
C PRO A 43 -10.46 32.54 7.74
N VAL A 44 -9.63 33.27 8.48
CA VAL A 44 -8.55 34.09 7.93
C VAL A 44 -7.25 33.29 8.04
N VAL A 45 -6.57 33.09 6.92
CA VAL A 45 -5.32 32.30 6.86
C VAL A 45 -4.20 33.15 6.28
N GLU A 46 -3.11 33.20 7.04
CA GLU A 46 -1.86 33.83 6.65
C GLU A 46 -1.10 32.99 5.62
N MET A 47 -0.71 33.63 4.52
CA MET A 47 0.09 32.97 3.49
C MET A 47 1.10 33.93 2.84
N SER A 48 2.23 33.39 2.41
CA SER A 48 3.13 34.08 1.49
C SER A 48 3.47 33.20 0.29
N THR A 49 3.54 33.82 -0.88
CA THR A 49 3.95 33.19 -2.14
C THR A 49 5.46 33.22 -2.36
N ILE A 50 6.20 34.04 -1.62
CA ILE A 50 7.67 34.15 -1.76
C ILE A 50 8.35 33.11 -0.86
N THR A 51 8.02 33.10 0.43
CA THR A 51 8.54 32.12 1.40
C THR A 51 7.80 30.77 1.35
N GLN A 52 6.70 30.69 0.58
CA GLN A 52 5.81 29.52 0.48
C GLN A 52 5.17 29.10 1.82
N GLU A 53 5.28 29.93 2.85
CA GLU A 53 4.66 29.73 4.15
C GLU A 53 3.13 29.83 4.02
N GLY A 54 2.42 28.89 4.63
CA GLY A 54 0.95 28.94 4.75
C GLY A 54 0.16 28.55 3.49
N VAL A 55 0.80 28.41 2.32
CA VAL A 55 0.13 28.05 1.04
C VAL A 55 -0.57 26.70 1.14
N ILE A 56 0.11 25.68 1.68
CA ILE A 56 -0.45 24.34 1.86
C ILE A 56 -1.59 24.38 2.89
N SER A 57 -1.41 25.11 3.99
CA SER A 57 -2.43 25.21 5.04
C SER A 57 -3.73 25.88 4.57
N LEU A 58 -3.64 26.88 3.69
CA LEU A 58 -4.79 27.50 3.07
C LEU A 58 -5.53 26.50 2.17
N ARG A 59 -4.78 25.79 1.32
CA ARG A 59 -5.34 24.76 0.43
C ARG A 59 -6.09 23.72 1.24
N ASP A 60 -5.46 23.17 2.27
CA ASP A 60 -6.05 22.09 3.06
C ASP A 60 -7.33 22.56 3.77
N LYS A 61 -7.31 23.75 4.40
CA LYS A 61 -8.50 24.34 5.02
C LYS A 61 -9.64 24.59 4.02
N ALA A 62 -9.34 25.16 2.86
CA ALA A 62 -10.34 25.42 1.82
C ALA A 62 -10.92 24.11 1.25
N CYS A 63 -10.08 23.09 1.07
CA CYS A 63 -10.51 21.77 0.62
C CYS A 63 -11.39 21.08 1.68
N ASP A 64 -11.02 21.13 2.95
CA ASP A 64 -11.76 20.49 4.04
C ASP A 64 -13.15 21.12 4.24
N GLU A 65 -13.25 22.45 4.24
CA GLU A 65 -14.54 23.14 4.32
C GLU A 65 -15.45 22.79 3.14
N LEU A 66 -14.86 22.73 1.94
CA LEU A 66 -15.57 22.38 0.71
C LEU A 66 -16.02 20.91 0.73
N LEU A 67 -15.18 20.02 1.23
CA LEU A 67 -15.54 18.62 1.42
C LEU A 67 -16.67 18.47 2.44
N ALA A 68 -16.64 19.19 3.57
CA ALA A 68 -17.71 19.16 4.56
C ALA A 68 -19.07 19.53 3.94
N GLN A 69 -19.14 20.67 3.23
CA GLN A 69 -20.38 21.06 2.54
C GLN A 69 -20.82 20.06 1.46
N ARG A 70 -19.87 19.52 0.68
CA ARG A 70 -20.18 18.51 -0.34
C ARG A 70 -20.70 17.22 0.27
N VAL A 71 -20.15 16.79 1.41
CA VAL A 71 -20.62 15.60 2.14
C VAL A 71 -22.02 15.84 2.68
N GLU A 72 -22.29 16.99 3.31
CA GLU A 72 -23.64 17.36 3.77
C GLU A 72 -24.66 17.34 2.63
N ALA A 73 -24.33 17.97 1.49
CA ALA A 73 -25.19 17.96 0.31
C ALA A 73 -25.42 16.54 -0.25
N LYS A 74 -24.40 15.67 -0.20
CA LYS A 74 -24.50 14.26 -0.62
C LYS A 74 -25.33 13.40 0.35
N LEU A 75 -25.27 13.70 1.64
CA LEU A 75 -26.14 13.06 2.64
C LEU A 75 -27.59 13.48 2.44
N GLN A 76 -27.84 14.76 2.15
CA GLN A 76 -29.19 15.27 1.86
C GLN A 76 -29.77 14.72 0.55
N SER A 77 -28.96 14.49 -0.48
CA SER A 77 -29.42 14.05 -1.81
C SER A 77 -29.82 12.58 -1.90
N LYS A 78 -29.85 11.85 -0.79
CA LYS A 78 -30.17 10.40 -0.67
C LYS A 78 -29.28 9.45 -1.47
N VAL A 79 -28.39 9.95 -2.32
CA VAL A 79 -27.40 9.13 -3.06
C VAL A 79 -26.50 8.36 -2.10
N ALA A 80 -26.14 8.96 -0.96
CA ALA A 80 -25.36 8.32 0.07
C ALA A 80 -26.17 7.36 0.97
N SER A 81 -27.51 7.44 0.98
CA SER A 81 -28.38 6.58 1.80
C SER A 81 -28.90 5.34 1.09
N VAL A 82 -28.67 5.21 -0.23
CA VAL A 82 -28.98 3.97 -0.95
C VAL A 82 -27.95 2.93 -0.54
N GLU A 83 -28.41 1.90 0.18
CA GLU A 83 -27.61 0.85 0.81
C GLU A 83 -26.60 0.18 -0.13
N ASP A 84 -26.93 0.13 -1.43
CA ASP A 84 -26.13 -0.58 -2.44
C ASP A 84 -24.93 0.19 -3.02
N THR A 85 -24.77 1.50 -2.74
CA THR A 85 -23.76 2.31 -3.47
C THR A 85 -22.54 2.73 -2.65
N VAL A 86 -22.75 3.42 -1.53
CA VAL A 86 -21.66 4.06 -0.75
C VAL A 86 -21.53 3.47 0.64
N LEU A 87 -22.65 3.12 1.28
CA LEU A 87 -22.65 2.64 2.67
C LEU A 87 -21.89 1.33 2.84
N SER A 88 -22.06 0.39 1.91
CA SER A 88 -21.35 -0.90 1.91
C SER A 88 -19.82 -0.77 1.85
N ARG A 89 -19.29 0.28 1.20
CA ARG A 89 -17.85 0.54 1.10
C ARG A 89 -17.28 1.26 2.32
N VAL A 90 -18.10 2.08 2.99
CA VAL A 90 -17.69 2.85 4.17
C VAL A 90 -17.80 2.01 5.44
N SER A 91 -18.73 1.05 5.50
CA SER A 91 -18.89 0.16 6.65
C SER A 91 -17.70 -0.79 6.81
N VAL A 92 -16.93 -0.60 7.88
CA VAL A 92 -15.88 -1.56 8.30
C VAL A 92 -16.49 -2.57 9.26
N ALA A 93 -16.36 -3.86 8.94
CA ALA A 93 -16.84 -4.93 9.81
C ALA A 93 -15.88 -5.14 10.99
N PHE A 94 -16.40 -5.05 12.21
CA PHE A 94 -15.66 -5.39 13.42
C PHE A 94 -15.86 -6.88 13.74
N PRO A 95 -14.79 -7.69 13.75
CA PRO A 95 -14.92 -9.12 14.01
C PRO A 95 -15.33 -9.37 15.47
N THR A 96 -16.38 -10.16 15.68
CA THR A 96 -16.76 -10.65 17.01
C THR A 96 -15.85 -11.83 17.38
N PRO A 97 -15.31 -11.89 18.62
CA PRO A 97 -14.46 -12.99 19.03
C PRO A 97 -15.28 -14.28 19.09
N ARG A 98 -14.91 -15.25 18.24
CA ARG A 98 -15.59 -16.54 18.13
C ARG A 98 -14.96 -17.63 19.01
N ASP A 99 -13.62 -17.62 19.11
CA ASP A 99 -12.81 -18.61 19.85
C ASP A 99 -11.74 -17.87 20.69
N ASP A 100 -11.22 -18.51 21.74
CA ASP A 100 -10.11 -17.99 22.57
C ASP A 100 -8.71 -18.19 21.94
N LYS A 101 -8.64 -18.58 20.67
CA LYS A 101 -7.37 -18.83 19.97
C LYS A 101 -6.84 -17.54 19.35
N VAL A 102 -5.65 -17.12 19.77
CA VAL A 102 -4.95 -15.97 19.19
C VAL A 102 -4.43 -16.33 17.79
N ARG A 103 -4.96 -15.66 16.77
CA ARG A 103 -4.51 -15.77 15.36
C ARG A 103 -3.66 -14.55 15.02
N ALA A 104 -2.44 -14.50 15.55
CA ALA A 104 -1.52 -13.39 15.29
C ALA A 104 -0.99 -13.43 13.84
N PRO A 105 -0.76 -12.26 13.21
CA PRO A 105 -0.09 -12.20 11.91
C PRO A 105 1.36 -12.68 12.05
N PHE A 106 1.81 -13.57 11.17
CA PHE A 106 3.19 -14.04 11.15
C PHE A 106 4.01 -13.23 10.14
N ILE A 107 4.87 -12.34 10.65
CA ILE A 107 5.83 -11.60 9.85
C ILE A 107 7.22 -12.22 10.07
N PRO A 108 7.87 -12.75 9.03
CA PRO A 108 9.21 -13.33 9.17
C PRO A 108 10.24 -12.28 9.63
N PRO A 109 11.19 -12.66 10.50
CA PRO A 109 12.17 -11.72 11.05
C PRO A 109 13.06 -11.07 9.97
N ALA A 110 13.35 -11.79 8.88
CA ALA A 110 14.12 -11.25 7.75
C ALA A 110 13.45 -10.02 7.11
N VAL A 111 12.12 -9.99 7.02
CA VAL A 111 11.36 -8.85 6.46
C VAL A 111 11.38 -7.67 7.43
N GLN A 112 11.29 -7.95 8.73
CA GLN A 112 11.32 -6.93 9.77
C GLN A 112 12.68 -6.24 9.86
N LEU A 113 13.78 -7.01 9.84
CA LEU A 113 15.15 -6.48 9.79
C LEU A 113 15.39 -5.63 8.54
N ARG A 114 14.87 -6.07 7.38
CA ARG A 114 14.96 -5.30 6.13
C ARG A 114 14.23 -3.96 6.26
N LYS A 115 13.03 -3.94 6.86
CA LYS A 115 12.27 -2.71 7.11
C LYS A 115 13.00 -1.76 8.06
N GLN A 116 13.63 -2.28 9.11
CA GLN A 116 14.42 -1.47 10.04
C GLN A 116 15.62 -0.82 9.36
N ARG A 117 16.37 -1.56 8.54
CA ARG A 117 17.50 -1.01 7.77
C ARG A 117 17.09 0.14 6.84
N MET A 118 15.95 0.00 6.16
CA MET A 118 15.40 1.07 5.31
C MET A 118 15.00 2.33 6.08
N GLN A 119 14.73 2.24 7.39
CA GLN A 119 14.33 3.38 8.22
C GLN A 119 15.51 4.12 8.84
N THR A 120 16.63 3.42 9.09
CA THR A 120 17.81 4.02 9.75
C THR A 120 18.79 4.65 8.77
N ASP A 121 18.90 4.13 7.55
CA ASP A 121 19.82 4.62 6.53
C ASP A 121 19.05 5.34 5.41
N GLU A 122 18.85 6.65 5.53
CA GLU A 122 18.19 7.49 4.50
C GLU A 122 18.92 7.44 3.14
N ASN A 123 20.21 7.08 3.14
CA ASN A 123 21.07 7.02 1.95
C ASN A 123 21.22 5.60 1.35
N LYS A 124 20.59 4.55 1.90
CA LYS A 124 20.69 3.16 1.38
C LYS A 124 19.44 2.67 0.65
N LEU A 125 18.76 3.58 -0.02
CA LEU A 125 17.88 3.22 -1.14
C LEU A 125 18.68 2.92 -2.41
N GLU A 126 19.99 3.22 -2.40
CA GLU A 126 20.90 2.81 -3.46
C GLU A 126 21.18 1.31 -3.36
N ARG A 127 21.28 0.71 -4.54
CA ARG A 127 21.42 -0.73 -4.72
C ARG A 127 22.83 -1.16 -4.28
N ASP A 128 23.00 -1.52 -3.01
CA ASP A 128 24.27 -2.06 -2.50
C ASP A 128 24.75 -3.24 -3.38
N GLU A 129 26.07 -3.46 -3.51
CA GLU A 129 26.65 -4.62 -4.21
C GLU A 129 26.14 -5.97 -3.66
N ASN A 130 25.68 -5.95 -2.41
CA ASN A 130 25.12 -7.12 -1.71
C ASN A 130 23.62 -7.32 -1.98
N THR A 131 22.98 -6.45 -2.77
CA THR A 131 21.61 -6.66 -3.22
C THR A 131 21.59 -7.68 -4.36
N ARG A 132 20.64 -8.61 -4.28
CA ARG A 132 20.46 -9.64 -5.30
C ARG A 132 20.16 -8.99 -6.66
N ARG A 133 20.90 -9.42 -7.70
CA ARG A 133 20.59 -9.08 -9.09
C ARG A 133 19.17 -9.47 -9.46
N LEU A 134 18.42 -8.54 -10.06
CA LEU A 134 17.06 -8.80 -10.54
C LEU A 134 17.17 -9.50 -11.89
N GLU A 135 16.28 -10.46 -12.18
CA GLU A 135 16.33 -11.16 -13.48
C GLU A 135 16.15 -10.20 -14.66
N ARG A 136 15.44 -9.08 -14.48
CA ARG A 136 15.31 -8.03 -15.50
C ARG A 136 16.65 -7.41 -15.90
N GLU A 137 17.58 -7.25 -14.96
CA GLU A 137 18.90 -6.69 -15.29
C GLU A 137 19.75 -7.71 -16.03
N ILE A 138 19.62 -8.99 -15.67
CA ILE A 138 20.30 -10.10 -16.34
C ILE A 138 19.80 -10.24 -17.79
N GLU A 139 18.49 -10.06 -18.00
CA GLU A 139 17.86 -10.01 -19.33
C GLU A 139 18.40 -8.83 -20.16
N LEU A 140 18.54 -7.64 -19.57
CA LEU A 140 19.12 -6.48 -20.26
C LEU A 140 20.62 -6.63 -20.56
N GLU A 141 21.37 -7.37 -19.74
CA GLU A 141 22.79 -7.64 -19.94
C GLU A 141 23.04 -8.66 -21.07
N LEU A 142 22.16 -9.67 -21.20
CA LEU A 142 22.30 -10.78 -22.15
C LEU A 142 21.49 -10.60 -23.44
N GLU A 143 20.49 -9.70 -23.45
CA GLU A 143 19.62 -9.40 -24.57
C GLU A 143 19.09 -10.67 -25.26
N ASP A 144 19.54 -10.94 -26.49
CA ASP A 144 19.09 -12.07 -27.32
C ASP A 144 19.56 -13.44 -26.80
N ASP A 145 20.62 -13.49 -26.00
CA ASP A 145 21.16 -14.74 -25.42
C ASP A 145 20.45 -15.15 -24.12
N TYR A 146 19.51 -14.35 -23.63
CA TYR A 146 18.81 -14.62 -22.38
C TYR A 146 17.73 -15.71 -22.54
N ILE A 147 17.94 -16.83 -21.85
CA ILE A 147 16.93 -17.88 -21.68
C ILE A 147 16.58 -17.99 -20.20
N LEU A 148 15.28 -17.86 -19.89
CA LEU A 148 14.77 -18.00 -18.52
C LEU A 148 14.89 -19.46 -18.04
N ASP A 149 15.93 -19.74 -17.26
CA ASP A 149 16.11 -21.04 -16.60
C ASP A 149 15.24 -21.14 -15.34
N LEU A 150 14.19 -21.97 -15.41
CA LEU A 150 13.27 -22.23 -14.30
C LEU A 150 13.92 -23.04 -13.17
N LYS A 151 14.94 -23.84 -13.47
CA LYS A 151 15.60 -24.73 -12.50
C LYS A 151 16.62 -23.97 -11.65
N LYS A 152 17.13 -22.81 -12.11
CA LYS A 152 18.15 -21.96 -11.47
C LYS A 152 17.96 -21.64 -9.99
N HIS A 153 16.74 -21.62 -9.45
CA HIS A 153 16.48 -21.26 -8.05
C HIS A 153 15.92 -22.39 -7.19
N TYR A 154 15.96 -23.65 -7.67
CA TYR A 154 15.51 -24.78 -6.87
C TYR A 154 16.46 -25.07 -5.70
N LEU A 155 15.88 -25.40 -4.54
CA LEU A 155 16.59 -25.79 -3.33
C LEU A 155 16.48 -27.32 -3.17
N LEU A 156 17.44 -28.04 -3.75
CA LEU A 156 17.57 -29.50 -3.61
C LEU A 156 18.58 -29.86 -2.52
N LYS A 157 18.55 -31.11 -2.06
CA LYS A 157 19.55 -31.64 -1.12
C LYS A 157 20.95 -31.67 -1.75
N ASN A 158 21.02 -32.16 -3.00
CA ASN A 158 22.23 -32.19 -3.79
C ASN A 158 22.12 -31.14 -4.90
N PRO A 159 23.08 -30.21 -5.02
CA PRO A 159 23.02 -29.14 -6.03
C PRO A 159 23.33 -29.63 -7.44
N GLU A 160 24.01 -30.77 -7.58
CA GLU A 160 24.41 -31.35 -8.87
C GLU A 160 23.20 -31.87 -9.67
N GLU A 161 22.21 -32.44 -8.98
CA GLU A 161 20.98 -33.03 -9.56
C GLU A 161 20.00 -31.98 -10.11
N LYS A 162 20.33 -30.70 -9.97
CA LYS A 162 19.43 -29.59 -10.31
C LYS A 162 19.07 -29.55 -11.79
N TYR A 163 19.99 -29.97 -12.65
CA TYR A 163 19.80 -29.97 -14.11
C TYR A 163 19.41 -31.33 -14.67
N ASP A 164 19.23 -32.33 -13.81
CA ASP A 164 18.86 -33.68 -14.25
C ASP A 164 17.51 -33.67 -14.96
N VAL A 165 17.41 -34.54 -15.97
CA VAL A 165 16.18 -34.74 -16.74
C VAL A 165 15.35 -35.78 -16.01
N VAL A 166 14.16 -35.38 -15.56
CA VAL A 166 13.21 -36.29 -14.92
C VAL A 166 12.45 -37.04 -16.01
N PRO A 167 12.53 -38.39 -16.06
CA PRO A 167 11.73 -39.17 -16.99
C PRO A 167 10.25 -39.09 -16.60
N GLU A 168 9.40 -38.68 -17.55
CA GLU A 168 7.96 -38.50 -17.29
C GLU A 168 7.15 -39.78 -17.57
N ILE A 169 7.47 -40.49 -18.65
CA ILE A 169 6.72 -41.63 -19.15
C ILE A 169 7.64 -42.84 -19.33
N TRP A 170 7.21 -44.00 -18.85
CA TRP A 170 7.86 -45.28 -19.06
C TRP A 170 6.82 -46.33 -19.47
N GLU A 171 7.00 -46.97 -20.64
CA GLU A 171 6.13 -48.06 -21.14
C GLU A 171 4.61 -47.77 -21.11
N GLY A 172 4.23 -46.51 -21.33
CA GLY A 172 2.81 -46.10 -21.32
C GLY A 172 2.24 -45.79 -19.92
N HIS A 173 3.08 -45.85 -18.88
CA HIS A 173 2.76 -45.43 -17.53
C HIS A 173 3.48 -44.14 -17.15
N ASN A 174 2.85 -43.31 -16.32
CA ASN A 174 3.47 -42.09 -15.81
C ASN A 174 4.34 -42.43 -14.61
N LEU A 175 5.58 -41.94 -14.60
CA LEU A 175 6.51 -42.22 -13.50
C LEU A 175 6.11 -41.50 -12.21
N ALA A 176 5.46 -40.35 -12.32
CA ALA A 176 4.97 -39.55 -11.20
C ALA A 176 3.99 -40.32 -10.29
N ASP A 177 3.26 -41.30 -10.85
CA ASP A 177 2.30 -42.12 -10.11
C ASP A 177 2.99 -43.09 -9.14
N PHE A 178 4.28 -43.36 -9.35
CA PHE A 178 5.08 -44.29 -8.56
C PHE A 178 6.12 -43.59 -7.66
N VAL A 179 6.02 -42.27 -7.46
CA VAL A 179 6.94 -41.53 -6.59
C VAL A 179 6.46 -41.63 -5.13
N ASP A 180 7.05 -42.57 -4.38
CA ASP A 180 6.81 -42.75 -2.94
C ASP A 180 8.15 -42.92 -2.19
N PRO A 181 8.41 -42.16 -1.09
CA PRO A 181 9.62 -42.34 -0.29
C PRO A 181 9.83 -43.76 0.25
N GLU A 182 8.77 -44.58 0.37
CA GLU A 182 8.82 -45.95 0.87
C GLU A 182 8.56 -47.04 -0.19
N ILE A 183 8.68 -46.71 -1.47
CA ILE A 183 8.36 -47.65 -2.56
C ILE A 183 9.09 -49.00 -2.47
N GLN A 184 10.33 -48.99 -1.96
CA GLN A 184 11.11 -50.21 -1.76
C GLN A 184 10.49 -51.18 -0.75
N LYS A 185 9.76 -50.68 0.26
CA LYS A 185 9.12 -51.52 1.29
C LYS A 185 7.82 -52.16 0.79
N VAL A 186 7.06 -51.42 -0.02
CA VAL A 186 5.74 -51.85 -0.51
C VAL A 186 5.86 -52.78 -1.72
N GLY A 187 6.80 -52.54 -2.64
CA GLY A 187 6.91 -53.29 -3.90
C GLY A 187 7.65 -54.63 -3.79
N LEU A 188 8.70 -54.74 -2.97
CA LEU A 188 9.57 -55.93 -2.95
C LEU A 188 8.97 -57.14 -2.23
N GLN A 189 7.87 -56.98 -1.48
CA GLN A 189 7.18 -58.11 -0.85
C GLN A 189 6.18 -58.82 -1.78
N SER A 190 5.83 -58.23 -2.93
CA SER A 190 4.74 -58.72 -3.80
C SER A 190 5.12 -59.10 -5.23
N VAL A 191 6.39 -58.98 -5.66
CA VAL A 191 6.81 -59.38 -7.02
C VAL A 191 7.98 -60.37 -7.01
N HIS A 192 7.64 -61.65 -7.09
CA HIS A 192 8.55 -62.77 -7.35
C HIS A 192 8.96 -62.87 -8.84
N GLY A 193 9.16 -61.74 -9.54
CA GLY A 193 9.30 -61.80 -11.01
C GLY A 193 9.85 -60.58 -11.74
N PHE A 194 10.46 -59.61 -11.06
CA PHE A 194 11.23 -58.57 -11.74
C PHE A 194 12.69 -58.63 -11.26
N GLU A 195 13.52 -59.36 -12.01
CA GLU A 195 14.98 -59.23 -11.95
C GLU A 195 15.36 -57.88 -12.58
N CYS A 196 15.95 -57.00 -11.77
CA CYS A 196 16.64 -55.81 -12.27
C CYS A 196 17.91 -56.23 -13.01
N ILE A 197 18.13 -55.67 -14.20
CA ILE A 197 19.45 -55.49 -14.81
C ILE A 197 20.07 -54.21 -14.24
#